data_AF-A0A7W0QSA8-F1
#
_entry.id   AF-A0A7W0QSA8-F1
#
_cell.length_a   1.000
_cell.length_b   1.000
_cell.length_c   1.000
_cell.angle_alpha   90.00
_cell.angle_beta   90.00
_cell.angle_gamma   90.00
#
_symmetry.space_group_name_H-M   'P 1'
#
loop_
_entity.id
_entity.type
_entity.pdbx_description
1 polymer ?
#
loop_
_entity_poly.entity_id
_entity_poly.type
_entity_poly.pdbx_seq_one_letter_code
_entity_poly.pdbx_strand_id
1 'polypeptide(L)'
;DMIATGTDVKPIEIVMFMRTVKSSGYFEQMKGRGVRVMPADDLRRVTSDAPAKTHFVIVDAVGVTETDMIDSPPPLERKRSVPFSKLIEQVAWGDDDPATLSSLAYRLSKLDKVLTDAQQDQIAVVSGGTSLTQIVRHLVRASDSDAHLDRAREVAHLPPDAMPDEGQIASARNELVEAATVPIGSNVELRNALIAMQARSEQVIDTVSQDEVLSAGFSAEATERNRALTRDFRRYIEEHRDEITALQILYNRPYGAQLHFQHLKELAVAIEAPPRSWTTDALWRAYEQLDRSRVRGTGRRVLTDLVSLVRFAIERDDELAPFRERVNTRFDAWLSAQETNGRRFSAEQRRWLELIRDHIASSYAIEREDFDDVPFSQHGGLGRLYDLFGDDYTQILADLNQALAA
;
A
#
# COMPACT_ATOMS: atom_id res chain seq x y z
N ASP A 1 17.26 -45.12 21.06
CA ASP A 1 15.92 -45.13 21.69
C ASP A 1 15.62 -43.96 22.62
N MET A 2 16.49 -42.94 22.67
CA MET A 2 16.38 -41.80 23.60
C MET A 2 15.21 -40.82 23.31
N ILE A 3 14.61 -40.87 22.11
CA ILE A 3 13.46 -40.02 21.71
C ILE A 3 12.10 -40.61 22.19
N ALA A 4 12.08 -41.92 22.51
CA ALA A 4 10.90 -42.58 23.05
C ALA A 4 10.70 -42.32 24.55
N THR A 5 11.76 -41.96 25.27
CA THR A 5 11.75 -41.78 26.73
C THR A 5 11.87 -40.30 27.14
N GLY A 6 10.82 -39.80 27.81
CA GLY A 6 10.89 -38.81 28.89
C GLY A 6 11.31 -37.35 28.61
N THR A 7 11.81 -36.98 27.43
CA THR A 7 12.22 -35.58 27.18
C THR A 7 11.03 -34.71 26.72
N ASP A 8 10.64 -33.74 27.54
CA ASP A 8 9.58 -32.77 27.23
C ASP A 8 10.10 -31.60 26.38
N VAL A 9 10.53 -31.89 25.15
CA VAL A 9 10.91 -30.86 24.19
C VAL A 9 9.66 -30.43 23.40
N LYS A 10 9.14 -29.23 23.68
CA LYS A 10 8.00 -28.61 22.97
C LYS A 10 8.35 -27.98 21.60
N PRO A 11 9.56 -27.42 21.40
CA PRO A 11 9.95 -26.79 20.12
C PRO A 11 10.11 -27.73 18.90
N ILE A 12 9.81 -29.03 18.98
CA ILE A 12 10.06 -29.98 17.88
C ILE A 12 9.17 -29.68 16.66
N GLU A 13 9.75 -29.09 15.60
CA GLU A 13 9.03 -28.78 14.35
C GLU A 13 9.24 -29.81 13.23
N ILE A 14 10.23 -30.70 13.38
CA ILE A 14 10.54 -31.75 12.40
C ILE A 14 10.71 -33.09 13.11
N VAL A 15 9.99 -34.10 12.66
CA VAL A 15 10.16 -35.51 13.07
C VAL A 15 10.60 -36.30 11.84
N MET A 16 11.86 -36.73 11.81
CA MET A 16 12.45 -37.43 10.67
C MET A 16 12.61 -38.93 10.96
N PHE A 17 12.04 -39.77 10.11
CA PHE A 17 12.18 -41.22 10.14
C PHE A 17 13.26 -41.67 9.17
N MET A 18 14.41 -42.05 9.73
CA MET A 18 15.57 -42.61 9.01
C MET A 18 15.69 -44.13 9.15
N ARG A 19 14.78 -44.75 9.91
CA ARG A 19 14.72 -46.20 10.17
C ARG A 19 13.26 -46.63 10.32
N THR A 20 12.94 -47.83 9.83
CA THR A 20 11.57 -48.38 9.93
C THR A 20 11.16 -48.56 11.39
N VAL A 21 9.90 -48.25 11.68
CA VAL A 21 9.27 -48.43 12.99
C VAL A 21 8.50 -49.74 13.01
N LYS A 22 8.71 -50.56 14.05
CA LYS A 22 8.13 -51.91 14.15
C LYS A 22 6.72 -51.96 14.76
N SER A 23 6.22 -50.87 15.32
CA SER A 23 4.95 -50.83 16.06
C SER A 23 4.20 -49.51 15.86
N SER A 24 2.90 -49.57 15.61
CA SER A 24 2.00 -48.40 15.48
C SER A 24 2.03 -47.51 16.72
N GLY A 25 1.98 -48.10 17.92
CA GLY A 25 2.07 -47.34 19.17
C GLY A 25 3.39 -46.58 19.33
N TYR A 26 4.49 -47.12 18.80
CA TYR A 26 5.78 -46.43 18.82
C TYR A 26 5.84 -45.27 17.82
N PHE A 27 5.22 -45.45 16.64
CA PHE A 27 5.06 -44.38 15.65
C PHE A 27 4.22 -43.23 16.21
N GLU A 28 3.11 -43.53 16.87
CA GLU A 28 2.24 -42.54 17.52
C GLU A 28 2.96 -41.78 18.64
N GLN A 29 3.76 -42.47 19.47
CA GLN A 29 4.59 -41.81 20.47
C GLN A 29 5.61 -40.84 19.85
N MET A 30 6.23 -41.21 18.72
CA MET A 30 7.16 -40.35 17.99
C MET A 30 6.44 -39.14 17.37
N LYS A 31 5.28 -39.34 16.76
CA LYS A 31 4.42 -38.28 16.25
C LYS A 31 3.97 -37.33 17.36
N GLY A 32 3.64 -37.88 18.53
CA GLY A 32 3.25 -37.17 19.74
C GLY A 32 4.32 -36.19 20.27
N ARG A 33 5.57 -36.29 19.82
CA ARG A 33 6.61 -35.29 20.13
C ARG A 33 6.42 -33.98 19.37
N GLY A 34 5.89 -34.03 18.14
CA GLY A 34 5.68 -32.86 17.27
C GLY A 34 4.37 -32.10 17.53
N VAL A 35 3.33 -32.78 18.05
CA VAL A 35 1.99 -32.18 18.26
C VAL A 35 1.93 -31.18 19.42
N ARG A 36 2.99 -31.06 20.21
CA ARG A 36 3.04 -30.20 21.39
C ARG A 36 2.90 -28.73 20.99
N VAL A 37 1.89 -28.07 21.54
CA VAL A 37 1.67 -26.63 21.36
C VAL A 37 2.56 -25.85 22.33
N MET A 38 3.04 -24.68 21.89
CA MET A 38 3.81 -23.78 22.73
C MET A 38 3.56 -22.31 22.36
N PRO A 39 3.77 -21.36 23.30
CA PRO A 39 3.70 -19.93 23.01
C PRO A 39 4.74 -19.48 21.98
N ALA A 40 4.38 -18.46 21.19
CA ALA A 40 5.28 -17.87 20.19
C ALA A 40 6.58 -17.32 20.80
N ASP A 41 6.48 -16.64 21.95
CA ASP A 41 7.66 -16.09 22.65
C ASP A 41 8.63 -17.18 23.10
N ASP A 42 8.11 -18.32 23.54
CA ASP A 42 8.96 -19.45 23.93
C ASP A 42 9.61 -20.12 22.72
N LEU A 43 8.96 -20.13 21.55
CA LEU A 43 9.57 -20.65 20.32
C LEU A 43 10.68 -19.73 19.85
N ARG A 44 10.46 -18.40 19.88
CA ARG A 44 11.46 -17.39 19.50
C ARG A 44 12.74 -17.45 20.33
N ARG A 45 12.69 -17.97 21.56
CA ARG A 45 13.88 -18.21 22.38
C ARG A 45 14.80 -19.29 21.82
N VAL A 46 14.26 -20.21 21.01
CA VAL A 46 14.99 -21.34 20.40
C VAL A 46 15.21 -21.12 18.92
N THR A 47 14.21 -20.56 18.22
CA THR A 47 14.21 -20.26 16.79
C THR A 47 13.84 -18.78 16.62
N SER A 48 14.85 -17.90 16.62
CA SER A 48 14.68 -16.44 16.75
C SER A 48 13.81 -15.78 15.68
N ASP A 49 13.75 -16.35 14.49
CA ASP A 49 13.01 -15.88 13.33
C ASP A 49 11.63 -16.55 13.16
N ALA A 50 11.29 -17.55 14.00
CA ALA A 50 10.00 -18.24 13.90
C ALA A 50 8.86 -17.41 14.51
N PRO A 51 7.79 -17.08 13.74
CA PRO A 51 6.69 -16.28 14.26
C PRO A 51 5.84 -17.04 15.29
N ALA A 52 5.52 -18.31 15.02
CA ALA A 52 4.79 -19.20 15.92
C ALA A 52 4.88 -20.65 15.45
N LYS A 53 4.67 -21.60 16.38
CA LYS A 53 4.58 -23.03 16.04
C LYS A 53 3.22 -23.33 15.39
N THR A 54 3.18 -23.25 14.06
CA THR A 54 1.95 -23.46 13.30
C THR A 54 1.66 -24.95 13.05
N HIS A 55 2.70 -25.73 12.76
CA HIS A 55 2.65 -27.14 12.44
C HIS A 55 3.99 -27.81 12.75
N PHE A 56 4.07 -29.13 12.55
CA PHE A 56 5.32 -29.85 12.46
C PHE A 56 5.30 -30.70 11.19
N VAL A 57 6.49 -31.03 10.68
CA VAL A 57 6.67 -31.81 9.46
C VAL A 57 7.17 -33.20 9.84
N ILE A 58 6.53 -34.21 9.25
CA ILE A 58 7.06 -35.58 9.26
C ILE A 58 7.83 -35.78 7.97
N VAL A 59 9.11 -36.12 8.08
CA VAL A 59 9.96 -36.50 6.95
C VAL A 59 10.20 -37.99 7.05
N ASP A 60 9.62 -38.75 6.13
CA ASP A 60 9.73 -40.21 6.12
C ASP A 60 10.60 -40.66 4.96
N ALA A 61 11.82 -41.10 5.27
CA ALA A 61 12.79 -41.56 4.27
C ALA A 61 12.74 -43.08 4.03
N VAL A 62 11.87 -43.81 4.74
CA VAL A 62 11.87 -45.29 4.79
C VAL A 62 10.48 -45.90 4.62
N GLY A 63 9.46 -45.10 4.31
CA GLY A 63 8.10 -45.56 3.98
C GLY A 63 7.27 -46.02 5.17
N VAL A 64 7.52 -45.50 6.38
CA VAL A 64 6.69 -45.79 7.57
C VAL A 64 5.23 -45.35 7.36
N THR A 65 5.03 -44.21 6.71
CA THR A 65 3.72 -43.58 6.47
C THR A 65 2.90 -44.26 5.38
N GLU A 66 3.49 -45.20 4.64
CA GLU A 66 2.86 -45.98 3.57
C GLU A 66 2.28 -47.31 4.06
N THR A 67 2.52 -47.67 5.32
CA THR A 67 1.98 -48.90 5.92
C THR A 67 0.62 -48.64 6.57
N ASP A 68 -0.28 -49.64 6.54
CA ASP A 68 -1.62 -49.63 7.19
C ASP A 68 -1.58 -49.54 8.72
N MET A 69 -0.45 -49.13 9.31
CA MET A 69 -0.19 -49.05 10.74
C MET A 69 -0.73 -47.76 11.39
N ILE A 70 -1.50 -46.96 10.63
CA ILE A 70 -1.98 -45.63 11.03
C ILE A 70 -3.49 -45.69 11.32
N ASP A 71 -3.85 -45.94 12.57
CA ASP A 71 -5.25 -45.82 13.07
C ASP A 71 -5.65 -44.35 13.33
N SER A 72 -4.90 -43.38 12.79
CA SER A 72 -5.15 -41.96 13.07
C SER A 72 -6.16 -41.35 12.10
N PRO A 73 -7.00 -40.41 12.57
CA PRO A 73 -7.83 -39.60 11.68
C PRO A 73 -6.97 -38.94 10.59
N PRO A 74 -7.45 -38.91 9.34
CA PRO A 74 -6.74 -38.27 8.26
C PRO A 74 -6.47 -36.79 8.58
N PRO A 75 -5.33 -36.23 8.14
CA PRO A 75 -4.97 -34.85 8.44
C PRO A 75 -6.04 -33.88 7.93
N LEU A 76 -6.11 -32.70 8.58
CA LEU A 76 -7.04 -31.64 8.17
C LEU A 76 -6.72 -31.12 6.76
N GLU A 77 -5.44 -30.97 6.41
CA GLU A 77 -5.05 -30.56 5.06
C GLU A 77 -5.12 -31.73 4.06
N ARG A 78 -6.11 -31.67 3.17
CA ARG A 78 -6.42 -32.70 2.17
C ARG A 78 -6.34 -32.18 0.72
N LYS A 79 -6.35 -30.85 0.50
CA LYS A 79 -6.35 -30.20 -0.82
C LYS A 79 -5.08 -29.37 -1.05
N ARG A 80 -3.91 -29.98 -0.87
CA ARG A 80 -2.59 -29.29 -0.89
C ARG A 80 -2.31 -28.50 -2.17
N SER A 81 -2.79 -28.98 -3.32
CA SER A 81 -2.59 -28.34 -4.62
C SER A 81 -3.57 -27.20 -4.91
N VAL A 82 -4.64 -27.05 -4.11
CA VAL A 82 -5.64 -25.99 -4.30
C VAL A 82 -5.19 -24.74 -3.53
N PRO A 83 -5.11 -23.56 -4.16
CA PRO A 83 -4.74 -22.31 -3.49
C PRO A 83 -5.74 -21.87 -2.40
N PHE A 84 -5.28 -21.11 -1.40
CA PHE A 84 -6.13 -20.62 -0.30
C PHE A 84 -7.30 -19.77 -0.79
N SER A 85 -7.05 -18.84 -1.73
CA SER A 85 -8.10 -18.02 -2.34
C SER A 85 -9.18 -18.86 -3.04
N LYS A 86 -8.78 -19.97 -3.67
CA LYS A 86 -9.71 -20.91 -4.30
C LYS A 86 -10.54 -21.70 -3.29
N LEU A 87 -9.97 -22.11 -2.17
CA LEU A 87 -10.75 -22.74 -1.08
C LEU A 87 -11.80 -21.77 -0.51
N ILE A 88 -11.42 -20.50 -0.31
CA ILE A 88 -12.36 -19.46 0.13
C ILE A 88 -13.50 -19.26 -0.89
N GLU A 89 -13.17 -19.20 -2.18
CA GLU A 89 -14.14 -19.06 -3.28
C GLU A 89 -15.09 -20.26 -3.38
N GLN A 90 -14.56 -21.49 -3.29
CA GLN A 90 -15.34 -22.72 -3.30
C GLN A 90 -16.35 -22.77 -2.14
N VAL A 91 -15.88 -22.51 -0.93
CA VAL A 91 -16.74 -22.46 0.27
C VAL A 91 -17.77 -21.33 0.16
N ALA A 92 -17.38 -20.19 -0.41
CA ALA A 92 -18.30 -19.07 -0.62
C ALA A 92 -19.42 -19.38 -1.64
N TRP A 93 -19.16 -20.27 -2.59
CA TRP A 93 -20.15 -20.78 -3.54
C TRP A 93 -20.94 -22.00 -3.03
N GLY A 94 -20.72 -22.39 -1.77
CA GLY A 94 -21.45 -23.48 -1.13
C GLY A 94 -20.85 -24.87 -1.35
N ASP A 95 -19.56 -24.98 -1.70
CA ASP A 95 -18.86 -26.27 -1.67
C ASP A 95 -18.80 -26.80 -0.22
N ASP A 96 -19.46 -27.94 -0.01
CA ASP A 96 -19.58 -28.63 1.28
C ASP A 96 -18.73 -29.92 1.34
N ASP A 97 -17.82 -30.13 0.38
CA ASP A 97 -16.85 -31.23 0.39
C ASP A 97 -16.06 -31.21 1.71
N PRO A 98 -16.13 -32.26 2.55
CA PRO A 98 -15.40 -32.33 3.81
C PRO A 98 -13.90 -32.05 3.66
N ALA A 99 -13.31 -32.43 2.51
CA ALA A 99 -11.89 -32.16 2.25
C ALA A 99 -11.60 -30.68 1.94
N THR A 100 -12.53 -29.96 1.31
CA THR A 100 -12.44 -28.50 1.12
C THR A 100 -12.54 -27.78 2.47
N LEU A 101 -13.56 -28.12 3.27
CA LEU A 101 -13.78 -27.52 4.60
C LEU A 101 -12.62 -27.78 5.56
N SER A 102 -12.10 -29.01 5.62
CA SER A 102 -10.98 -29.36 6.49
C SER A 102 -9.69 -28.64 6.10
N SER A 103 -9.42 -28.51 4.79
CA SER A 103 -8.22 -27.82 4.28
C SER A 103 -8.29 -26.32 4.53
N LEU A 104 -9.47 -25.72 4.37
CA LEU A 104 -9.67 -24.31 4.71
C LEU A 104 -9.49 -24.06 6.21
N ALA A 105 -10.09 -24.90 7.05
CA ALA A 105 -9.94 -24.82 8.51
C ALA A 105 -8.47 -24.91 8.93
N TYR A 106 -7.71 -25.84 8.34
CA TYR A 106 -6.29 -25.99 8.60
C TYR A 106 -5.51 -24.70 8.32
N ARG A 107 -5.70 -24.10 7.13
CA ARG A 107 -4.96 -22.89 6.73
C ARG A 107 -5.36 -21.66 7.53
N LEU A 108 -6.65 -21.51 7.84
CA LEU A 108 -7.12 -20.46 8.72
C LEU A 108 -6.56 -20.62 10.15
N SER A 109 -6.41 -21.85 10.66
CA SER A 109 -5.79 -22.09 11.97
C SER A 109 -4.30 -21.71 11.99
N LYS A 110 -3.59 -21.88 10.87
CA LYS A 110 -2.20 -21.43 10.73
C LYS A 110 -2.13 -19.91 10.70
N LEU A 111 -3.02 -19.28 9.93
CA LEU A 111 -3.13 -17.83 9.84
C LEU A 111 -3.38 -17.23 11.23
N ASP A 112 -4.37 -17.74 11.96
CA ASP A 112 -4.75 -17.29 13.31
C ASP A 112 -3.57 -17.19 14.29
N LYS A 113 -2.66 -18.18 14.24
CA LYS A 113 -1.44 -18.22 15.08
C LYS A 113 -0.37 -17.19 14.72
N VAL A 114 -0.42 -16.62 13.53
CA VAL A 114 0.60 -15.69 13.00
C VAL A 114 0.08 -14.24 12.99
N LEU A 115 -1.25 -14.05 13.02
CA LEU A 115 -1.85 -12.73 13.11
C LEU A 115 -1.53 -12.03 14.44
N THR A 116 -1.42 -10.71 14.37
CA THR A 116 -1.35 -9.86 15.57
C THR A 116 -2.73 -9.66 16.19
N ASP A 117 -2.79 -9.29 17.48
CA ASP A 117 -4.04 -9.01 18.18
C ASP A 117 -4.91 -8.00 17.41
N ALA A 118 -4.31 -6.93 16.87
CA ALA A 118 -5.02 -5.93 16.07
C ALA A 118 -5.63 -6.50 14.77
N GLN A 119 -4.96 -7.48 14.14
CA GLN A 119 -5.49 -8.15 12.95
C GLN A 119 -6.60 -9.14 13.31
N GLN A 120 -6.50 -9.82 14.45
CA GLN A 120 -7.57 -10.68 14.97
C GLN A 120 -8.83 -9.87 15.30
N ASP A 121 -8.66 -8.70 15.94
CA ASP A 121 -9.74 -7.75 16.23
C ASP A 121 -10.40 -7.26 14.94
N GLN A 122 -9.60 -6.93 13.91
CA GLN A 122 -10.12 -6.53 12.61
C GLN A 122 -10.98 -7.63 11.98
N ILE A 123 -10.57 -8.90 12.05
CA ILE A 123 -11.38 -10.02 11.56
C ILE A 123 -12.70 -10.11 12.33
N ALA A 124 -12.64 -10.01 13.67
CA ALA A 124 -13.83 -10.08 14.51
C ALA A 124 -14.83 -8.95 14.20
N VAL A 125 -14.35 -7.75 13.89
CA VAL A 125 -15.21 -6.62 13.48
C VAL A 125 -15.87 -6.91 12.13
N VAL A 126 -15.08 -7.31 11.12
CA VAL A 126 -15.58 -7.53 9.76
C VAL A 126 -16.54 -8.73 9.70
N SER A 127 -16.34 -9.76 10.54
CA SER A 127 -17.18 -10.95 10.62
C SER A 127 -18.48 -10.76 11.44
N GLY A 128 -18.77 -9.55 11.93
CA GLY A 128 -19.95 -9.28 12.76
C GLY A 128 -19.85 -9.84 14.19
N GLY A 129 -18.64 -9.94 14.74
CA GLY A 129 -18.35 -10.38 16.10
C GLY A 129 -17.83 -11.81 16.23
N THR A 130 -17.66 -12.55 15.13
CA THR A 130 -17.19 -13.94 15.15
C THR A 130 -15.67 -13.99 15.01
N SER A 131 -14.95 -14.52 15.99
CA SER A 131 -13.49 -14.60 15.92
C SER A 131 -13.02 -15.62 14.88
N LEU A 132 -11.80 -15.45 14.37
CA LEU A 132 -11.20 -16.41 13.44
C LEU A 132 -11.13 -17.83 14.04
N THR A 133 -10.81 -17.94 15.33
CA THR A 133 -10.86 -19.21 16.08
C THR A 133 -12.24 -19.87 16.01
N GLN A 134 -13.33 -19.11 16.12
CA GLN A 134 -14.70 -19.65 16.02
C GLN A 134 -15.01 -20.13 14.60
N ILE A 135 -14.62 -19.35 13.58
CA ILE A 135 -14.78 -19.74 12.16
C ILE A 135 -14.06 -21.07 11.89
N VAL A 136 -12.80 -21.18 12.33
CA VAL A 136 -12.01 -22.43 12.24
C VAL A 136 -12.73 -23.59 12.91
N ARG A 137 -13.26 -23.39 14.12
CA ARG A 137 -13.99 -24.42 14.86
C ARG A 137 -15.23 -24.90 14.11
N HIS A 138 -16.00 -23.99 13.52
CA HIS A 138 -17.19 -24.35 12.74
C HIS A 138 -16.81 -25.19 11.52
N LEU A 139 -15.76 -24.79 10.78
CA LEU A 139 -15.28 -25.55 9.62
C LEU A 139 -14.79 -26.96 9.98
N VAL A 140 -14.06 -27.11 11.10
CA VAL A 140 -13.62 -28.44 11.59
C VAL A 140 -14.84 -29.30 11.89
N ARG A 141 -15.81 -28.81 12.68
CA ARG A 141 -17.03 -29.56 13.01
C ARG A 141 -17.87 -29.90 11.78
N ALA A 142 -17.91 -29.02 10.78
CA ALA A 142 -18.61 -29.28 9.52
C ALA A 142 -17.96 -30.41 8.71
N SER A 143 -16.63 -30.58 8.80
CA SER A 143 -15.89 -31.65 8.11
C SER A 143 -15.82 -32.98 8.89
N ASP A 144 -16.25 -33.01 10.15
CA ASP A 144 -16.06 -34.12 11.08
C ASP A 144 -17.35 -34.93 11.29
N SER A 145 -17.32 -36.20 10.90
CA SER A 145 -18.45 -37.12 11.04
C SER A 145 -18.85 -37.36 12.49
N ASP A 146 -17.90 -37.36 13.42
CA ASP A 146 -18.19 -37.56 14.84
C ASP A 146 -18.94 -36.35 15.41
N ALA A 147 -18.56 -35.15 14.97
CA ALA A 147 -19.28 -33.93 15.31
C ALA A 147 -20.72 -33.91 14.75
N HIS A 148 -20.97 -34.55 13.61
CA HIS A 148 -22.33 -34.70 13.06
C HIS A 148 -23.18 -35.64 13.93
N LEU A 149 -22.61 -36.76 14.39
CA LEU A 149 -23.26 -37.69 15.30
C LEU A 149 -23.58 -37.01 16.64
N ASP A 150 -22.61 -36.30 17.23
CA ASP A 150 -22.81 -35.61 18.50
C ASP A 150 -23.87 -34.51 18.40
N ARG A 151 -23.87 -33.74 17.31
CA ARG A 151 -24.90 -32.73 17.09
C ARG A 151 -26.27 -33.35 16.86
N ALA A 152 -26.36 -34.45 16.12
CA ALA A 152 -27.61 -35.18 15.92
C ALA A 152 -28.19 -35.71 17.23
N ARG A 153 -27.34 -36.27 18.11
CA ARG A 153 -27.75 -36.70 19.47
C ARG A 153 -28.27 -35.53 20.30
N GLU A 154 -27.58 -34.39 20.27
CA GLU A 154 -27.94 -33.20 21.02
C GLU A 154 -29.31 -32.66 20.60
N VAL A 155 -29.53 -32.48 19.28
CA VAL A 155 -30.77 -31.94 18.71
C VAL A 155 -31.96 -32.88 18.91
N ALA A 156 -31.72 -34.20 18.80
CA ALA A 156 -32.75 -35.21 19.01
C ALA A 156 -32.93 -35.60 20.50
N HIS A 157 -32.19 -34.96 21.42
CA HIS A 157 -32.18 -35.26 22.86
C HIS A 157 -31.97 -36.75 23.18
N LEU A 158 -31.06 -37.39 22.45
CA LEU A 158 -30.75 -38.82 22.59
C LEU A 158 -29.72 -39.08 23.70
N PRO A 159 -29.76 -40.25 24.35
CA PRO A 159 -28.70 -40.69 25.26
C PRO A 159 -27.33 -40.80 24.56
N PRO A 160 -26.21 -40.71 25.30
CA PRO A 160 -24.85 -40.76 24.72
C PRO A 160 -24.58 -42.00 23.86
N ASP A 161 -25.14 -43.15 24.26
CA ASP A 161 -24.90 -44.44 23.62
C ASP A 161 -25.91 -44.75 22.50
N ALA A 162 -26.91 -43.89 22.30
CA ALA A 162 -27.88 -44.07 21.23
C ALA A 162 -27.31 -43.60 19.89
N MET A 163 -27.56 -44.39 18.84
CA MET A 163 -27.27 -43.98 17.45
C MET A 163 -28.43 -43.13 16.92
N PRO A 164 -28.16 -41.89 16.47
CA PRO A 164 -29.12 -41.14 15.69
C PRO A 164 -29.43 -41.85 14.37
N ASP A 165 -30.61 -41.62 13.82
CA ASP A 165 -30.96 -42.11 12.49
C ASP A 165 -30.27 -41.29 11.37
N GLU A 166 -30.23 -41.84 10.16
CA GLU A 166 -29.57 -41.20 9.01
C GLU A 166 -30.12 -39.80 8.70
N GLY A 167 -31.43 -39.58 8.91
CA GLY A 167 -32.07 -38.28 8.68
C GLY A 167 -31.63 -37.23 9.72
N GLN A 168 -31.51 -37.63 10.98
CA GLN A 168 -31.00 -36.78 12.05
C GLN A 168 -29.52 -36.41 11.81
N ILE A 169 -28.70 -37.36 11.37
CA ILE A 169 -27.29 -37.11 11.02
C ILE A 169 -27.20 -36.14 9.84
N ALA A 170 -27.98 -36.35 8.79
CA ALA A 170 -28.01 -35.46 7.62
C ALA A 170 -28.45 -34.04 7.99
N SER A 171 -29.48 -33.90 8.84
CA SER A 171 -29.93 -32.60 9.34
C SER A 171 -28.85 -31.89 10.16
N ALA A 172 -28.19 -32.61 11.07
CA ALA A 172 -27.12 -32.07 11.89
C ALA A 172 -25.90 -31.65 11.06
N ARG A 173 -25.54 -32.44 10.05
CA ARG A 173 -24.50 -32.07 9.07
C ARG A 173 -24.86 -30.76 8.38
N ASN A 174 -26.08 -30.64 7.84
CA ASN A 174 -26.50 -29.46 7.10
C ASN A 174 -26.45 -28.20 7.99
N GLU A 175 -26.89 -28.30 9.24
CA GLU A 175 -26.79 -27.20 10.22
C GLU A 175 -25.34 -26.78 10.47
N LEU A 176 -24.43 -27.74 10.67
CA LEU A 176 -23.01 -27.45 10.91
C LEU A 176 -22.31 -26.87 9.68
N VAL A 177 -22.63 -27.38 8.49
CA VAL A 177 -22.11 -26.87 7.21
C VAL A 177 -22.62 -25.45 6.98
N GLU A 178 -23.90 -25.17 7.20
CA GLU A 178 -24.48 -23.83 7.06
C GLU A 178 -23.79 -22.85 8.03
N ALA A 179 -23.65 -23.22 9.31
CA ALA A 179 -22.97 -22.40 10.31
C ALA A 179 -21.49 -22.10 9.97
N ALA A 180 -20.83 -23.00 9.23
CA ALA A 180 -19.44 -22.83 8.82
C ALA A 180 -19.29 -22.02 7.52
N THR A 181 -20.20 -22.21 6.56
CA THR A 181 -20.10 -21.62 5.21
C THR A 181 -20.73 -20.23 5.15
N VAL A 182 -21.81 -19.95 5.89
CA VAL A 182 -22.53 -18.66 5.86
C VAL A 182 -21.63 -17.46 6.15
N PRO A 183 -20.77 -17.44 7.20
CA PRO A 183 -19.89 -16.31 7.45
C PRO A 183 -18.96 -15.99 6.28
N ILE A 184 -18.47 -17.02 5.58
CA ILE A 184 -17.54 -16.89 4.46
C ILE A 184 -18.29 -16.55 3.15
N GLY A 185 -19.45 -17.16 2.90
CA GLY A 185 -20.24 -16.97 1.69
C GLY A 185 -20.96 -15.63 1.61
N SER A 186 -21.54 -15.18 2.73
CA SER A 186 -22.31 -13.92 2.77
C SER A 186 -21.46 -12.66 2.85
N ASN A 187 -20.20 -12.75 3.29
CA ASN A 187 -19.38 -11.59 3.62
C ASN A 187 -18.17 -11.44 2.69
N VAL A 188 -18.29 -10.58 1.68
CA VAL A 188 -17.22 -10.28 0.71
C VAL A 188 -16.02 -9.62 1.41
N GLU A 189 -16.26 -8.72 2.36
CA GLU A 189 -15.21 -7.99 3.07
C GLU A 189 -14.34 -8.94 3.89
N LEU A 190 -14.96 -9.91 4.57
CA LEU A 190 -14.25 -10.95 5.32
C LEU A 190 -13.34 -11.77 4.40
N ARG A 191 -13.83 -12.20 3.24
CA ARG A 191 -13.03 -12.96 2.27
C ARG A 191 -11.81 -12.17 1.82
N ASN A 192 -12.01 -10.92 1.43
CA ASN A 192 -10.92 -10.05 0.99
C ASN A 192 -9.91 -9.79 2.11
N ALA A 193 -10.39 -9.58 3.34
CA ALA A 193 -9.52 -9.41 4.51
C ALA A 193 -8.67 -10.66 4.78
N LEU A 194 -9.27 -11.85 4.77
CA LEU A 194 -8.57 -13.12 4.98
C LEU A 194 -7.52 -13.36 3.89
N ILE A 195 -7.85 -13.13 2.61
CA ILE A 195 -6.91 -13.28 1.49
C ILE A 195 -5.75 -12.29 1.62
N ALA A 196 -6.04 -11.02 1.92
CA ALA A 196 -5.01 -10.00 2.07
C ALA A 196 -4.10 -10.25 3.28
N MET A 197 -4.65 -10.75 4.39
CA MET A 197 -3.89 -11.13 5.58
C MET A 197 -3.01 -12.35 5.32
N GLN A 198 -3.53 -13.37 4.64
CA GLN A 198 -2.73 -14.53 4.24
C GLN A 198 -1.58 -14.14 3.32
N ALA A 199 -1.84 -13.32 2.29
CA ALA A 199 -0.82 -12.85 1.36
C ALA A 199 0.30 -12.06 2.06
N ARG A 200 -0.06 -11.21 3.04
CA ARG A 200 0.92 -10.48 3.87
C ARG A 200 1.71 -11.40 4.78
N SER A 201 1.08 -12.44 5.34
CA SER A 201 1.75 -13.38 6.26
C SER A 201 2.74 -14.32 5.56
N GLU A 202 2.54 -14.60 4.28
CA GLU A 202 3.43 -15.46 3.47
C GLU A 202 4.54 -14.66 2.77
N GLN A 203 4.52 -13.32 2.87
CA GLN A 203 5.55 -12.49 2.30
C GLN A 203 6.83 -12.55 3.15
N VAL A 204 7.75 -13.41 2.73
CA VAL A 204 9.11 -13.43 3.28
C VAL A 204 9.88 -12.25 2.68
N ILE A 205 10.18 -11.26 3.51
CA ILE A 205 11.06 -10.16 3.15
C ILE A 205 12.49 -10.63 3.42
N ASP A 206 13.24 -10.92 2.36
CA ASP A 206 14.68 -11.19 2.48
C ASP A 206 15.38 -9.90 2.94
N THR A 207 15.89 -9.92 4.17
CA THR A 207 16.64 -8.81 4.76
C THR A 207 18.15 -9.04 4.72
N VAL A 208 18.59 -10.22 4.28
CA VAL A 208 19.98 -10.68 4.29
C VAL A 208 20.59 -10.55 2.90
N SER A 209 19.87 -10.98 1.86
CA SER A 209 20.28 -10.77 0.46
C SER A 209 19.84 -9.37 0.04
N GLN A 210 20.59 -8.35 0.45
CA GLN A 210 20.41 -7.02 -0.12
C GLN A 210 20.86 -7.08 -1.57
N ASP A 211 19.93 -6.86 -2.49
CA ASP A 211 20.25 -6.73 -3.91
C ASP A 211 21.30 -5.64 -4.10
N GLU A 212 22.40 -5.99 -4.77
CA GLU A 212 23.37 -5.01 -5.22
C GLU A 212 22.95 -4.46 -6.58
N VAL A 213 22.86 -3.14 -6.67
CA VAL A 213 22.60 -2.45 -7.94
C VAL A 213 23.79 -2.68 -8.87
N LEU A 214 23.70 -3.70 -9.74
CA LEU A 214 24.74 -4.02 -10.73
C LEU A 214 24.90 -2.91 -11.78
N SER A 215 23.81 -2.22 -12.10
CA SER A 215 23.84 -1.02 -12.94
C SER A 215 22.61 -0.16 -12.67
N ALA A 216 22.82 1.15 -12.53
CA ALA A 216 21.78 2.17 -12.61
C ALA A 216 22.18 3.10 -13.76
N GLY A 217 21.48 3.01 -14.88
CA GLY A 217 21.81 3.76 -16.08
C GLY A 217 20.64 3.82 -17.06
N PHE A 218 20.76 4.70 -18.03
CA PHE A 218 19.74 4.88 -19.06
C PHE A 218 19.68 3.64 -19.97
N SER A 219 18.57 2.90 -19.93
CA SER A 219 18.26 1.94 -20.99
C SER A 219 18.09 2.70 -22.31
N ALA A 220 18.62 2.18 -23.43
CA ALA A 220 18.39 2.77 -24.75
C ALA A 220 16.89 2.95 -25.04
N GLU A 221 16.06 2.02 -24.57
CA GLU A 221 14.60 2.09 -24.66
C GLU A 221 14.00 3.17 -23.76
N ALA A 222 14.58 3.42 -22.57
CA ALA A 222 14.14 4.50 -21.70
C ALA A 222 14.48 5.88 -22.29
N THR A 223 15.68 6.02 -22.86
CA THR A 223 16.10 7.24 -23.57
C THR A 223 15.17 7.55 -24.74
N GLU A 224 14.84 6.54 -25.56
CA GLU A 224 13.94 6.74 -26.71
C GLU A 224 12.51 7.08 -26.27
N ARG A 225 11.99 6.45 -25.21
CA ARG A 225 10.69 6.82 -24.63
C ARG A 225 10.68 8.27 -24.12
N ASN A 226 11.74 8.72 -23.46
CA ASN A 226 11.84 10.12 -22.99
C ASN A 226 11.92 11.11 -24.16
N ARG A 227 12.63 10.78 -25.25
CA ARG A 227 12.66 11.60 -26.47
C ARG A 227 11.27 11.68 -27.10
N ALA A 228 10.55 10.57 -27.19
CA ALA A 228 9.19 10.56 -27.71
C ALA A 228 8.26 11.41 -26.84
N LEU A 229 8.32 11.24 -25.51
CA LEU A 229 7.51 12.00 -24.56
C LEU A 229 7.75 13.51 -24.65
N THR A 230 9.00 13.95 -24.65
CA THR A 230 9.35 15.39 -24.74
C THR A 230 8.99 16.00 -26.09
N ARG A 231 9.16 15.25 -27.19
CA ARG A 231 8.73 15.65 -28.53
C ARG A 231 7.21 15.79 -28.62
N ASP A 232 6.47 14.83 -28.06
CA ASP A 232 5.01 14.83 -28.09
C ASP A 232 4.45 15.97 -27.25
N PHE A 233 5.06 16.24 -26.09
CA PHE A 233 4.72 17.40 -25.28
C PHE A 233 4.93 18.72 -26.03
N ARG A 234 6.09 18.89 -26.69
CA ARG A 234 6.37 20.08 -27.50
C ARG A 234 5.35 20.29 -28.61
N ARG A 235 5.04 19.23 -29.36
CA ARG A 235 4.02 19.27 -30.41
C ARG A 235 2.65 19.67 -29.84
N TYR A 236 2.26 19.11 -28.70
CA TYR A 236 0.98 19.43 -28.06
C TYR A 236 0.87 20.91 -27.68
N ILE A 237 1.90 21.48 -27.03
CA ILE A 237 1.85 22.90 -26.64
C ILE A 237 1.90 23.84 -27.85
N GLU A 238 2.47 23.40 -28.98
CA GLU A 238 2.46 24.16 -30.23
C GLU A 238 1.07 24.10 -30.90
N GLU A 239 0.46 22.92 -30.98
CA GLU A 239 -0.87 22.71 -31.58
C GLU A 239 -1.98 23.43 -30.81
N HIS A 240 -1.95 23.40 -29.48
CA HIS A 240 -2.98 23.98 -28.62
C HIS A 240 -2.63 25.40 -28.13
N ARG A 241 -1.62 26.05 -28.71
CA ARG A 241 -1.14 27.37 -28.28
C ARG A 241 -2.22 28.45 -28.31
N ASP A 242 -3.16 28.33 -29.26
CA ASP A 242 -4.23 29.30 -29.51
C ASP A 242 -5.55 28.89 -28.84
N GLU A 243 -5.60 27.73 -28.18
CA GLU A 243 -6.79 27.19 -27.51
C GLU A 243 -6.69 27.31 -25.97
N ILE A 244 -5.49 27.08 -25.42
CA ILE A 244 -5.27 27.11 -23.98
C ILE A 244 -4.73 28.48 -23.56
N THR A 245 -5.47 29.20 -22.72
CA THR A 245 -5.15 30.55 -22.24
C THR A 245 -3.73 30.65 -21.67
N ALA A 246 -3.29 29.66 -20.86
CA ALA A 246 -1.94 29.64 -20.31
C ALA A 246 -0.87 29.63 -21.41
N LEU A 247 -1.06 28.84 -22.47
CA LEU A 247 -0.12 28.77 -23.59
C LEU A 247 -0.13 30.05 -24.40
N GLN A 248 -1.31 30.61 -24.71
CA GLN A 248 -1.42 31.89 -25.40
C GLN A 248 -0.59 32.99 -24.73
N ILE A 249 -0.69 33.08 -23.39
CA ILE A 249 0.05 34.08 -22.59
C ILE A 249 1.56 33.81 -22.63
N LEU A 250 1.97 32.54 -22.49
CA LEU A 250 3.39 32.15 -22.48
C LEU A 250 4.07 32.31 -23.85
N TYR A 251 3.35 32.09 -24.94
CA TYR A 251 3.87 32.27 -26.30
C TYR A 251 3.91 33.74 -26.72
N ASN A 252 2.78 34.46 -26.60
CA ASN A 252 2.58 35.72 -27.33
C ASN A 252 2.55 36.97 -26.43
N ARG A 253 2.52 36.83 -25.09
CA ARG A 253 2.26 37.92 -24.13
C ARG A 253 1.26 38.96 -24.67
N PRO A 254 -0.02 38.59 -24.87
CA PRO A 254 -1.05 39.53 -25.32
C PRO A 254 -1.09 40.76 -24.41
N TYR A 255 -1.30 41.95 -24.98
CA TYR A 255 -1.30 43.21 -24.24
C TYR A 255 -2.33 43.17 -23.09
N GLY A 256 -1.86 43.25 -21.85
CA GLY A 256 -2.71 43.24 -20.64
C GLY A 256 -3.12 41.86 -20.11
N ALA A 257 -2.70 40.76 -20.74
CA ALA A 257 -3.03 39.41 -20.25
C ALA A 257 -2.00 38.95 -19.20
N GLN A 258 -2.47 38.71 -17.97
CA GLN A 258 -1.67 38.15 -16.89
C GLN A 258 -1.98 36.65 -16.74
N LEU A 259 -0.93 35.85 -16.51
CA LEU A 259 -1.11 34.43 -16.22
C LEU A 259 -1.53 34.30 -14.75
N HIS A 260 -2.68 33.64 -14.50
CA HIS A 260 -3.17 33.37 -13.16
C HIS A 260 -3.01 31.88 -12.83
N PHE A 261 -3.03 31.54 -11.53
CA PHE A 261 -2.92 30.16 -11.07
C PHE A 261 -3.98 29.23 -11.67
N GLN A 262 -5.19 29.74 -11.92
CA GLN A 262 -6.27 28.98 -12.52
C GLN A 262 -5.94 28.52 -13.96
N HIS A 263 -5.28 29.37 -14.75
CA HIS A 263 -4.84 29.00 -16.10
C HIS A 263 -3.81 27.85 -16.06
N LEU A 264 -2.96 27.80 -15.03
CA LEU A 264 -2.01 26.70 -14.82
C LEU A 264 -2.72 25.41 -14.43
N LYS A 265 -3.77 25.48 -13.61
CA LYS A 265 -4.61 24.31 -13.30
C LYS A 265 -5.28 23.75 -14.55
N GLU A 266 -5.84 24.62 -15.39
CA GLU A 266 -6.47 24.23 -16.65
C GLU A 266 -5.48 23.54 -17.59
N LEU A 267 -4.27 24.10 -17.74
CA LEU A 267 -3.22 23.47 -18.53
C LEU A 267 -2.80 22.11 -17.96
N ALA A 268 -2.65 21.98 -16.63
CA ALA A 268 -2.30 20.72 -15.99
C ALA A 268 -3.37 19.64 -16.23
N VAL A 269 -4.65 19.99 -16.08
CA VAL A 269 -5.76 19.08 -16.38
C VAL A 269 -5.76 18.68 -17.85
N ALA A 270 -5.48 19.60 -18.77
CA ALA A 270 -5.46 19.34 -20.20
C ALA A 270 -4.35 18.35 -20.60
N ILE A 271 -3.15 18.45 -20.01
CA ILE A 271 -2.04 17.52 -20.31
C ILE A 271 -2.19 16.16 -19.63
N GLU A 272 -2.90 16.09 -18.50
CA GLU A 272 -3.17 14.85 -17.75
C GLU A 272 -4.32 14.03 -18.37
N ALA A 273 -5.16 14.66 -19.19
CA ALA A 273 -6.30 13.99 -19.83
C ALA A 273 -5.87 12.76 -20.67
N PRO A 274 -6.64 11.65 -20.63
CA PRO A 274 -6.40 10.50 -21.50
C PRO A 274 -6.44 10.91 -22.99
N PRO A 275 -5.62 10.30 -23.86
CA PRO A 275 -4.80 9.10 -23.64
C PRO A 275 -3.37 9.36 -23.12
N ARG A 276 -3.01 10.61 -22.80
CA ARG A 276 -1.61 11.02 -22.57
C ARG A 276 -1.16 10.83 -21.12
N SER A 277 -2.00 11.22 -20.16
CA SER A 277 -1.71 11.10 -18.72
C SER A 277 -0.35 11.69 -18.32
N TRP A 278 0.02 12.83 -18.92
CA TRP A 278 1.27 13.50 -18.62
C TRP A 278 1.17 14.29 -17.31
N THR A 279 2.23 14.21 -16.51
CA THR A 279 2.38 14.99 -15.28
C THR A 279 3.64 15.84 -15.34
N THR A 280 3.64 16.96 -14.61
CA THR A 280 4.80 17.86 -14.46
C THR A 280 6.05 17.08 -14.04
N ASP A 281 5.95 16.19 -13.05
CA ASP A 281 7.07 15.37 -12.58
C ASP A 281 7.58 14.40 -13.65
N ALA A 282 6.68 13.77 -14.44
CA ALA A 282 7.08 12.85 -15.50
C ALA A 282 7.83 13.57 -16.63
N LEU A 283 7.32 14.72 -17.06
CA LEU A 283 7.96 15.54 -18.10
C LEU A 283 9.31 16.09 -17.63
N TRP A 284 9.38 16.57 -16.38
CA TRP A 284 10.63 17.06 -15.81
C TRP A 284 11.70 15.98 -15.76
N ARG A 285 11.35 14.79 -15.26
CA ARG A 285 12.26 13.63 -15.23
C ARG A 285 12.70 13.24 -16.63
N ALA A 286 11.80 13.28 -17.62
CA ALA A 286 12.16 12.97 -19.00
C ALA A 286 13.21 13.96 -19.53
N TYR A 287 13.06 15.27 -19.31
CA TYR A 287 14.07 16.26 -19.68
C TYR A 287 15.38 16.08 -18.90
N GLU A 288 15.32 15.82 -17.59
CA GLU A 288 16.50 15.59 -16.75
C GLU A 288 17.30 14.36 -17.21
N GLN A 289 16.61 13.30 -17.61
CA GLN A 289 17.24 12.07 -18.09
C GLN A 289 17.84 12.23 -19.50
N LEU A 290 17.30 13.13 -20.32
CA LEU A 290 17.85 13.40 -21.65
C LEU A 290 19.07 14.33 -21.61
N ASP A 291 19.03 15.37 -20.78
CA ASP A 291 20.12 16.32 -20.64
C ASP A 291 20.18 16.91 -19.22
N ARG A 292 20.85 16.18 -18.33
CA ARG A 292 21.04 16.61 -16.94
C ARG A 292 21.82 17.93 -16.81
N SER A 293 22.59 18.34 -17.82
CA SER A 293 23.36 19.58 -17.75
C SER A 293 22.48 20.83 -17.86
N ARG A 294 21.28 20.68 -18.44
CA ARG A 294 20.30 21.75 -18.67
C ARG A 294 19.12 21.75 -17.71
N VAL A 295 19.08 20.81 -16.76
CA VAL A 295 17.97 20.68 -15.80
C VAL A 295 18.50 20.79 -14.37
N ARG A 296 17.90 21.67 -13.57
CA ARG A 296 18.23 21.88 -12.17
C ARG A 296 17.03 21.62 -11.26
N GLY A 297 17.31 21.56 -9.96
CA GLY A 297 16.31 21.41 -8.90
C GLY A 297 16.06 19.95 -8.50
N THR A 298 16.08 19.69 -7.19
CA THR A 298 15.70 18.41 -6.59
C THR A 298 14.36 18.56 -5.87
N GLY A 299 13.61 17.46 -5.70
CA GLY A 299 12.33 17.45 -4.96
C GLY A 299 11.06 17.42 -5.81
N ARG A 300 9.91 17.49 -5.14
CA ARG A 300 8.57 17.40 -5.74
C ARG A 300 8.22 18.69 -6.49
N ARG A 301 7.66 18.57 -7.69
CA ARG A 301 7.27 19.72 -8.50
C ARG A 301 6.01 20.38 -7.95
N VAL A 302 5.97 21.71 -8.06
CA VAL A 302 4.76 22.52 -7.81
C VAL A 302 4.10 22.90 -9.12
N LEU A 303 2.83 23.30 -9.10
CA LEU A 303 2.10 23.62 -10.32
C LEU A 303 2.75 24.76 -11.12
N THR A 304 3.39 25.72 -10.45
CA THR A 304 4.13 26.82 -11.08
C THR A 304 5.35 26.36 -11.87
N ASP A 305 5.91 25.17 -11.59
CA ASP A 305 7.00 24.58 -12.38
C ASP A 305 6.55 24.23 -13.82
N LEU A 306 5.24 24.15 -14.07
CA LEU A 306 4.68 24.00 -15.41
C LEU A 306 5.03 25.19 -16.32
N VAL A 307 5.17 26.39 -15.75
CA VAL A 307 5.64 27.57 -16.50
C VAL A 307 7.08 27.36 -16.98
N SER A 308 7.96 26.89 -16.10
CA SER A 308 9.35 26.57 -16.45
C SER A 308 9.42 25.48 -17.51
N LEU A 309 8.59 24.42 -17.39
CA LEU A 309 8.51 23.35 -18.40
C LEU A 309 8.09 23.86 -19.77
N VAL A 310 7.01 24.65 -19.84
CA VAL A 310 6.52 25.17 -21.11
C VAL A 310 7.56 26.09 -21.75
N ARG A 311 8.16 27.01 -20.97
CA ARG A 311 9.17 27.95 -21.49
C ARG A 311 10.43 27.24 -21.99
N PHE A 312 10.84 26.17 -21.32
CA PHE A 312 11.94 25.33 -21.76
C PHE A 312 11.59 24.55 -23.03
N ALA A 313 10.38 23.98 -23.11
CA ALA A 313 9.92 23.21 -24.25
C ALA A 313 9.79 24.05 -25.54
N ILE A 314 9.43 25.33 -25.42
CA ILE A 314 9.39 26.30 -26.54
C ILE A 314 10.75 26.98 -26.80
N GLU A 315 11.83 26.51 -26.16
CA GLU A 315 13.20 27.03 -26.32
C GLU A 315 13.35 28.52 -26.00
N ARG A 316 12.49 29.04 -25.12
CA ARG A 316 12.61 30.41 -24.61
C ARG A 316 13.61 30.51 -23.46
N ASP A 317 13.86 29.39 -22.79
CA ASP A 317 14.80 29.25 -21.70
C ASP A 317 15.81 28.13 -22.01
N ASP A 318 17.10 28.43 -21.87
CA ASP A 318 18.17 27.45 -22.12
C ASP A 318 18.26 26.38 -21.03
N GLU A 319 17.72 26.66 -19.85
CA GLU A 319 17.81 25.83 -18.66
C GLU A 319 16.44 25.68 -17.97
N LEU A 320 16.09 24.43 -17.66
CA LEU A 320 14.90 24.05 -16.91
C LEU A 320 15.21 24.05 -15.41
N ALA A 321 14.76 25.08 -14.70
CA ALA A 321 14.93 25.22 -13.25
C ALA A 321 13.57 25.48 -12.58
N PRO A 322 13.37 25.05 -11.32
CA PRO A 322 12.11 25.26 -10.60
C PRO A 322 11.74 26.74 -10.58
N PHE A 323 10.44 27.03 -10.68
CA PHE A 323 9.97 28.41 -10.75
C PHE A 323 10.37 29.21 -9.51
N ARG A 324 10.34 28.57 -8.34
CA ARG A 324 10.80 29.17 -7.07
C ARG A 324 12.25 29.65 -7.12
N GLU A 325 13.16 28.91 -7.73
CA GLU A 325 14.57 29.32 -7.82
C GLU A 325 14.71 30.61 -8.65
N ARG A 326 13.98 30.68 -9.77
CA ARG A 326 13.93 31.88 -10.62
C ARG A 326 13.32 33.07 -9.89
N VAL A 327 12.24 32.86 -9.15
CA VAL A 327 11.60 33.88 -8.33
C VAL A 327 12.57 34.41 -7.28
N ASN A 328 13.31 33.55 -6.58
CA ASN A 328 14.29 33.98 -5.59
C ASN A 328 15.41 34.82 -6.21
N THR A 329 16.02 34.36 -7.32
CA THR A 329 17.07 35.13 -8.00
C THR A 329 16.58 36.51 -8.45
N ARG A 330 15.35 36.61 -8.95
CA ARG A 330 14.78 37.88 -9.38
C ARG A 330 14.36 38.77 -8.23
N PHE A 331 13.93 38.18 -7.13
CA PHE A 331 13.64 38.91 -5.90
C PHE A 331 14.89 39.59 -5.36
N ASP A 332 16.01 38.87 -5.29
CA ASP A 332 17.29 39.42 -4.84
C ASP A 332 17.78 40.55 -5.77
N ALA A 333 17.61 40.38 -7.09
CA ALA A 333 17.92 41.41 -8.08
C ALA A 333 17.01 42.64 -7.95
N TRP A 334 15.70 42.43 -7.77
CA TRP A 334 14.73 43.50 -7.56
C TRP A 334 15.03 44.27 -6.27
N LEU A 335 15.32 43.58 -5.17
CA LEU A 335 15.66 44.18 -3.89
C LEU A 335 16.93 45.04 -4.01
N SER A 336 17.97 44.51 -4.67
CA SER A 336 19.21 45.24 -4.94
C SER A 336 19.00 46.50 -5.79
N ALA A 337 18.09 46.43 -6.78
CA ALA A 337 17.73 47.58 -7.61
C ALA A 337 16.98 48.66 -6.81
N GLN A 338 16.05 48.27 -5.92
CA GLN A 338 15.35 49.21 -5.05
C GLN A 338 16.31 49.91 -4.08
N GLU A 339 17.26 49.18 -3.48
CA GLU A 339 18.27 49.75 -2.60
C GLU A 339 19.18 50.76 -3.33
N THR A 340 19.57 50.44 -4.56
CA THR A 340 20.36 51.34 -5.42
C THR A 340 19.59 52.62 -5.76
N ASN A 341 18.27 52.52 -5.93
CA ASN A 341 17.37 53.66 -6.16
C ASN A 341 17.00 54.43 -4.88
N GLY A 342 17.67 54.14 -3.75
CA GLY A 342 17.51 54.86 -2.49
C GLY A 342 16.35 54.39 -1.61
N ARG A 343 15.59 53.38 -2.02
CA ARG A 343 14.53 52.78 -1.19
C ARG A 343 15.15 51.74 -0.24
N ARG A 344 15.04 52.00 1.07
CA ARG A 344 15.48 51.06 2.12
C ARG A 344 14.28 50.47 2.84
N PHE A 345 14.25 49.14 2.92
CA PHE A 345 13.22 48.41 3.63
C PHE A 345 13.65 48.08 5.07
N SER A 346 12.75 48.31 6.03
CA SER A 346 12.89 47.87 7.41
C SER A 346 12.90 46.34 7.51
N ALA A 347 13.34 45.80 8.64
CA ALA A 347 13.34 44.35 8.86
C ALA A 347 11.93 43.74 8.71
N GLU A 348 10.90 44.46 9.16
CA GLU A 348 9.52 44.01 9.02
C GLU A 348 9.03 44.09 7.56
N GLN A 349 9.34 45.17 6.85
CA GLN A 349 9.02 45.30 5.43
C GLN A 349 9.69 44.19 4.60
N ARG A 350 10.97 43.87 4.87
CA ARG A 350 11.68 42.76 4.19
C ARG A 350 10.99 41.43 4.42
N ARG A 351 10.59 41.14 5.66
CA ARG A 351 9.86 39.91 5.99
C ARG A 351 8.56 39.81 5.19
N TRP A 352 7.82 40.90 5.05
CA TRP A 352 6.61 40.93 4.22
C TRP A 352 6.91 40.69 2.74
N LEU A 353 7.96 41.31 2.20
CA LEU A 353 8.40 41.08 0.82
C LEU A 353 8.82 39.61 0.59
N GLU A 354 9.46 38.97 1.56
CA GLU A 354 9.80 37.54 1.52
C GLU A 354 8.56 36.64 1.53
N LEU A 355 7.55 36.95 2.36
CA LEU A 355 6.27 36.23 2.36
C LEU A 355 5.54 36.36 1.02
N ILE A 356 5.54 37.57 0.44
CA ILE A 356 4.97 37.84 -0.89
C ILE A 356 5.71 37.04 -1.96
N ARG A 357 7.05 37.05 -1.94
CA ARG A 357 7.89 36.24 -2.84
C ARG A 357 7.53 34.75 -2.75
N ASP A 358 7.41 34.21 -1.54
CA ASP A 358 7.11 32.80 -1.33
C ASP A 358 5.72 32.41 -1.84
N HIS A 359 4.73 33.29 -1.66
CA HIS A 359 3.39 33.14 -2.25
C HIS A 359 3.42 33.19 -3.78
N ILE A 360 4.12 34.17 -4.37
CA ILE A 360 4.29 34.26 -5.82
C ILE A 360 4.97 33.00 -6.37
N ALA A 361 5.95 32.44 -5.64
CA ALA A 361 6.61 31.21 -6.06
C ALA A 361 5.65 30.00 -6.13
N SER A 362 4.60 29.96 -5.30
CA SER A 362 3.58 28.88 -5.32
C SER A 362 2.36 29.17 -6.19
N SER A 363 1.96 30.43 -6.32
CA SER A 363 0.70 30.87 -6.91
C SER A 363 0.86 31.67 -8.20
N TYR A 364 2.11 31.92 -8.63
CA TYR A 364 2.53 32.71 -9.79
C TYR A 364 2.29 34.23 -9.68
N ALA A 365 1.25 34.65 -8.97
CA ALA A 365 0.96 36.05 -8.68
C ALA A 365 0.40 36.18 -7.25
N ILE A 366 0.39 37.41 -6.74
CA ILE A 366 -0.33 37.79 -5.53
C ILE A 366 -1.42 38.81 -5.86
N GLU A 367 -2.63 38.57 -5.38
CA GLU A 367 -3.81 39.44 -5.48
C GLU A 367 -4.17 40.02 -4.10
N ARG A 368 -5.12 40.95 -4.02
CA ARG A 368 -5.45 41.60 -2.74
C ARG A 368 -6.16 40.64 -1.78
N GLU A 369 -6.95 39.75 -2.36
CA GLU A 369 -7.74 38.73 -1.69
C GLU A 369 -6.83 37.67 -1.02
N ASP A 370 -5.64 37.42 -1.56
CA ASP A 370 -4.67 36.47 -0.98
C ASP A 370 -4.19 36.91 0.42
N PHE A 371 -4.33 38.19 0.78
CA PHE A 371 -3.95 38.68 2.09
C PHE A 371 -4.93 38.28 3.21
N ASP A 372 -6.09 37.74 2.84
CA ASP A 372 -7.05 37.15 3.78
C ASP A 372 -6.68 35.69 4.14
N ASP A 373 -5.76 35.07 3.40
CA ASP A 373 -5.28 33.71 3.61
C ASP A 373 -4.02 33.62 4.49
N VAL A 374 -3.72 32.42 4.98
CA VAL A 374 -2.49 32.12 5.75
C VAL A 374 -1.29 32.07 4.80
N PRO A 375 -0.14 32.70 5.12
CA PRO A 375 0.24 33.26 6.43
C PRO A 375 -0.09 34.74 6.63
N PHE A 376 -0.61 35.45 5.62
CA PHE A 376 -0.81 36.90 5.68
C PHE A 376 -1.83 37.31 6.74
N SER A 377 -2.95 36.61 6.84
CA SER A 377 -3.99 36.88 7.85
C SER A 377 -3.47 36.77 9.30
N GLN A 378 -2.52 35.88 9.56
CA GLN A 378 -1.87 35.73 10.87
C GLN A 378 -0.92 36.89 11.19
N HIS A 379 -0.47 37.61 10.17
CA HIS A 379 0.42 38.77 10.31
C HIS A 379 -0.32 40.11 10.22
N GLY A 380 -1.66 40.11 10.18
CA GLY A 380 -2.49 41.31 10.13
C GLY A 380 -3.03 41.66 8.73
N GLY A 381 -2.84 40.76 7.76
CA GLY A 381 -3.44 40.82 6.42
C GLY A 381 -3.11 42.10 5.65
N LEU A 382 -4.05 42.51 4.80
CA LEU A 382 -3.88 43.68 3.93
C LEU A 382 -3.71 44.98 4.73
N GLY A 383 -4.34 45.06 5.91
CA GLY A 383 -4.22 46.22 6.80
C GLY A 383 -2.78 46.45 7.27
N ARG A 384 -2.08 45.38 7.69
CA ARG A 384 -0.68 45.49 8.11
C ARG A 384 0.24 45.83 6.94
N LEU A 385 -0.04 45.34 5.74
CA LEU A 385 0.69 45.72 4.53
C LEU A 385 0.56 47.23 4.27
N TYR A 386 -0.64 47.79 4.40
CA TYR A 386 -0.89 49.22 4.25
C TYR A 386 -0.14 50.03 5.33
N ASP A 387 -0.14 49.60 6.59
CA ASP A 387 0.62 50.28 7.65
C ASP A 387 2.13 50.34 7.35
N LEU A 388 2.67 49.32 6.68
CA LEU A 388 4.10 49.19 6.39
C LEU A 388 4.52 49.95 5.13
N PHE A 389 3.71 49.94 4.09
CA PHE A 389 4.07 50.48 2.78
C PHE A 389 3.28 51.72 2.37
N GLY A 390 2.27 52.12 3.14
CA GLY A 390 1.41 53.27 2.85
C GLY A 390 0.75 53.16 1.48
N ASP A 391 0.57 54.28 0.80
CA ASP A 391 -0.07 54.32 -0.53
C ASP A 391 0.76 53.65 -1.64
N ASP A 392 2.05 53.40 -1.41
CA ASP A 392 2.97 52.75 -2.36
C ASP A 392 2.73 51.23 -2.47
N TYR A 393 1.97 50.61 -1.56
CA TYR A 393 1.81 49.16 -1.52
C TYR A 393 1.28 48.58 -2.85
N THR A 394 0.35 49.28 -3.51
CA THR A 394 -0.23 48.82 -4.78
C THR A 394 0.83 48.80 -5.89
N GLN A 395 1.71 49.80 -5.93
CA GLN A 395 2.80 49.84 -6.89
C GLN A 395 3.83 48.73 -6.61
N ILE A 396 4.15 48.50 -5.33
CA ILE A 396 5.10 47.45 -4.93
C ILE A 396 4.57 46.06 -5.33
N LEU A 397 3.28 45.78 -5.11
CA LEU A 397 2.69 44.50 -5.52
C LEU A 397 2.70 44.33 -7.05
N ALA A 398 2.38 45.38 -7.81
CA ALA A 398 2.46 45.35 -9.26
C ALA A 398 3.90 45.11 -9.75
N ASP A 399 4.87 45.83 -9.17
CA ASP A 399 6.28 45.69 -9.50
C ASP A 399 6.80 44.28 -9.19
N LEU A 400 6.41 43.69 -8.05
CA LEU A 400 6.80 42.34 -7.66
C LEU A 400 6.17 41.28 -8.56
N ASN A 401 4.86 41.36 -8.83
CA ASN A 401 4.18 40.45 -9.75
C ASN A 401 4.85 40.49 -11.13
N GLN A 402 5.18 41.69 -11.63
CA GLN A 402 5.84 41.83 -12.92
C GLN A 402 7.30 41.33 -12.90
N ALA A 403 8.09 41.73 -11.90
CA ALA A 403 9.52 41.44 -11.83
C ALA A 403 9.78 39.95 -11.57
N LEU A 404 8.98 39.31 -10.72
CA LEU A 404 9.19 37.92 -10.31
C LEU A 404 8.63 36.93 -11.34
N ALA A 405 7.49 37.23 -11.98
CA ALA A 405 6.83 36.34 -12.92
C ALA A 405 7.34 36.40 -14.37
N ALA A 406 8.23 37.36 -14.68
CA ALA A 406 8.77 37.64 -16.04
C ALA A 406 9.46 36.46 -16.74
#